data_AF-A0A6G3Z7H5-F1
#
_entry.id   AF-A0A6G3Z7H5-F1
#
_cell.length_a   1.000
_cell.length_b   1.000
_cell.length_c   1.000
_cell.angle_alpha   90.00
_cell.angle_beta   90.00
_cell.angle_gamma   90.00
#
_symmetry.space_group_name_H-M   'P 1'
#
loop_
_entity.id
_entity.type
_entity.pdbx_description
1 polymer ?
#
loop_
_entity_poly.entity_id
_entity_poly.type
_entity_poly.pdbx_seq_one_letter_code
_entity_poly.pdbx_strand_id
1 'polypeptide(L)'
;CFYSTFTYLAQALQYQHPDVIVQTVPGVCSPLAAAAILDEPLTIQSQRLIILPALYTLADLEAALDQADVVVLMKVASVYPAVWKTLQQHQLLGHSRLIVHATQADQQLYHNLENYPDLQLPYFSLLIIHCGQSIR
;
A
#
# COMPACT_ATOMS: atom_id res chain seq x y z
N CYS A 1 -7.71 6.89 11.66
CA CYS A 1 -7.14 8.10 11.04
C CYS A 1 -6.37 7.82 9.74
N PHE A 2 -5.83 6.62 9.48
CA PHE A 2 -5.12 6.31 8.23
C PHE A 2 -6.07 5.87 7.11
N TYR A 3 -6.22 6.67 6.04
CA TYR A 3 -7.14 6.45 4.89
C TYR A 3 -8.53 5.89 5.26
N SER A 4 -9.09 6.38 6.36
CA SER A 4 -10.32 5.87 6.98
C SER A 4 -11.46 6.86 6.81
N THR A 5 -12.65 6.34 6.51
CA THR A 5 -13.88 7.13 6.42
C THR A 5 -14.41 7.59 7.78
N PHE A 6 -13.94 7.00 8.88
CA PHE A 6 -14.29 7.41 10.25
C PHE A 6 -14.03 8.90 10.50
N THR A 7 -12.98 9.47 9.90
CA THR A 7 -12.63 10.88 10.07
C THR A 7 -13.78 11.80 9.66
N TYR A 8 -14.46 11.52 8.54
CA TYR A 8 -15.59 12.32 8.08
C TYR A 8 -16.79 12.22 9.03
N LEU A 9 -17.06 11.02 9.55
CA LEU A 9 -18.13 10.81 10.53
C LEU A 9 -17.83 11.53 11.85
N ALA A 10 -16.61 11.42 12.37
CA ALA A 10 -16.18 12.08 13.59
C ALA A 10 -16.32 13.60 13.48
N GLN A 11 -15.89 14.19 12.35
CA GLN A 11 -16.02 15.61 12.08
C GLN A 11 -17.49 16.05 12.01
N ALA A 12 -18.33 15.28 11.32
CA ALA A 12 -19.76 15.59 11.22
C ALA A 12 -20.46 15.54 12.58
N LEU A 13 -20.15 14.53 13.40
CA LEU A 13 -20.71 14.38 14.75
C LEU A 13 -20.29 15.52 15.67
N GLN A 14 -19.01 15.88 15.67
CA GLN A 14 -18.52 17.01 16.48
C GLN A 14 -19.13 18.34 16.03
N TYR A 15 -19.39 18.52 14.73
CA TYR A 15 -20.04 19.72 14.21
C TYR A 15 -21.52 19.81 14.62
N GLN A 16 -22.27 18.70 14.55
CA GLN A 16 -23.70 18.68 14.86
C GLN A 16 -23.98 18.58 16.37
N HIS A 17 -23.08 17.97 17.13
CA HIS A 17 -23.22 17.72 18.56
C HIS A 17 -21.88 18.01 19.30
N PRO A 18 -21.57 19.29 19.57
CA PRO A 18 -20.30 19.68 20.18
C PRO A 18 -20.02 19.07 21.56
N ASP A 19 -21.07 18.69 22.29
CA ASP A 19 -20.97 18.09 23.62
C ASP A 19 -20.59 16.60 23.59
N VAL A 20 -20.62 15.95 22.42
CA VAL A 20 -20.25 14.54 22.26
C VAL A 20 -18.74 14.39 22.21
N ILE A 21 -18.21 13.56 23.11
CA ILE A 21 -16.79 13.23 23.15
C ILE A 21 -16.50 12.11 22.14
N VAL A 22 -15.70 12.43 21.11
CA VAL A 22 -15.19 11.45 20.14
C VAL A 22 -13.72 11.16 20.43
N GLN A 23 -13.38 9.88 20.59
CA GLN A 23 -12.00 9.42 20.79
C GLN A 23 -11.58 8.47 19.68
N THR A 24 -10.34 8.62 19.20
CA THR A 24 -9.75 7.71 18.22
C THR A 24 -8.82 6.74 18.93
N VAL A 25 -9.07 5.43 18.76
CA VAL A 25 -8.16 4.38 19.23
C VAL A 25 -7.31 3.92 18.04
N PRO A 26 -5.97 3.94 18.14
CA PRO A 26 -5.11 3.50 17.04
C PRO A 26 -5.20 1.98 16.85
N GLY A 27 -5.10 1.54 15.59
CA GLY A 27 -5.01 0.13 15.22
C GLY A 27 -3.78 -0.14 14.35
N VAL A 28 -3.49 -1.42 14.13
CA VAL A 28 -2.42 -1.83 13.20
C VAL A 28 -2.89 -1.57 11.77
N CYS A 29 -2.14 -0.74 11.05
CA CYS A 29 -2.46 -0.39 9.67
C CYS A 29 -1.99 -1.47 8.69
N SER A 30 -2.69 -1.63 7.56
CA SER A 30 -2.41 -2.71 6.60
C SER A 30 -0.99 -2.73 6.02
N PRO A 31 -0.28 -1.61 5.75
CA PRO A 31 1.11 -1.68 5.31
C PRO A 31 2.05 -2.31 6.34
N LEU A 32 1.87 -1.99 7.62
CA LEU A 32 2.68 -2.54 8.70
C LEU A 32 2.35 -4.03 8.95
N ALA A 33 1.08 -4.39 8.86
CA ALA A 33 0.67 -5.79 8.91
C ALA A 33 1.29 -6.59 7.75
N ALA A 34 1.27 -6.04 6.53
CA ALA A 34 1.87 -6.68 5.36
C ALA A 34 3.39 -6.85 5.49
N ALA A 35 4.11 -5.85 6.00
CA ALA A 35 5.53 -5.95 6.30
C ALA A 35 5.82 -7.07 7.31
N ALA A 36 5.04 -7.15 8.39
CA ALA A 36 5.18 -8.22 9.39
C ALA A 36 4.90 -9.62 8.81
N ILE A 37 3.94 -9.75 7.88
CA ILE A 37 3.65 -11.01 7.18
C ILE A 37 4.81 -11.43 6.27
N LEU A 38 5.44 -10.46 5.60
CA LEU A 38 6.59 -10.71 4.72
C LEU A 38 7.86 -11.07 5.49
N ASP A 39 7.88 -10.89 6.82
CA ASP A 39 9.09 -10.93 7.65
C ASP A 39 10.19 -9.98 7.13
N GLU A 40 9.77 -8.86 6.52
CA GLU A 40 10.64 -7.86 5.92
C GLU A 40 10.25 -6.48 6.49
N PRO A 41 11.20 -5.67 6.97
CA PRO A 41 10.90 -4.32 7.43
C PRO A 41 10.46 -3.45 6.24
N LEU A 42 9.47 -2.58 6.47
CA LEU A 42 9.00 -1.68 5.41
C LEU A 42 10.05 -0.65 5.00
N THR A 43 10.90 -0.23 5.93
CA THR A 43 12.07 0.63 5.67
C THR A 43 13.19 0.36 6.68
N ILE A 44 14.42 0.68 6.28
CA ILE A 44 15.64 0.57 7.08
C ILE A 44 16.44 1.88 6.98
N GLN A 45 17.05 2.31 8.08
CA GLN A 45 17.91 3.50 8.16
C GLN A 45 17.22 4.76 7.59
N SER A 46 17.78 5.36 6.55
CA SER A 46 17.35 6.62 5.94
C SER A 46 16.42 6.41 4.74
N GLN A 47 15.88 5.20 4.55
CA GLN A 47 14.98 4.90 3.44
C GLN A 47 13.69 5.72 3.51
N ARG A 48 13.33 6.32 2.37
CA ARG A 48 12.11 7.09 2.16
C ARG A 48 10.95 6.16 1.83
N LEU A 49 9.87 6.27 2.59
CA LEU A 49 8.63 5.55 2.37
C LEU A 49 7.56 6.48 1.80
N ILE A 50 6.95 6.10 0.68
CA ILE A 50 5.75 6.74 0.14
C ILE A 50 4.59 5.74 0.18
N ILE A 51 3.44 6.15 0.71
CA ILE A 51 2.22 5.33 0.72
C ILE A 51 1.15 6.03 -0.11
N LEU A 52 0.61 5.34 -1.13
CA LEU A 52 -0.44 5.82 -2.01
C LEU A 52 -1.68 4.93 -1.84
N PRO A 53 -2.84 5.48 -1.42
CA PRO A 53 -4.03 4.70 -1.12
C PRO A 53 -4.85 4.29 -2.35
N ALA A 54 -4.64 5.02 -3.44
CA ALA A 54 -5.27 4.94 -4.73
C ALA A 54 -4.34 5.68 -5.69
N LEU A 55 -4.16 5.15 -6.89
CA LEU A 55 -3.44 5.85 -7.95
C LEU A 55 -4.43 6.73 -8.70
N TYR A 56 -4.25 8.05 -8.58
CA TYR A 56 -5.02 9.02 -9.37
C TYR A 56 -4.53 9.04 -10.80
N THR A 57 -3.21 9.03 -11.00
CA THR A 57 -2.58 8.95 -12.31
C THR A 57 -1.34 8.04 -12.29
N LEU A 58 -0.92 7.55 -13.46
CA LEU A 58 0.35 6.84 -13.60
C LEU A 58 1.56 7.75 -13.33
N ALA A 59 1.44 9.06 -13.59
CA ALA A 59 2.49 10.02 -13.29
C ALA A 59 2.79 10.10 -11.79
N ASP A 60 1.78 9.95 -10.93
CA ASP A 60 1.98 9.91 -9.48
C ASP A 60 2.77 8.67 -9.05
N LEU A 61 2.57 7.53 -9.74
CA LEU A 61 3.36 6.33 -9.49
C LEU A 61 4.82 6.56 -9.86
N GLU A 62 5.08 7.02 -11.09
CA GLU A 62 6.43 7.26 -11.59
C GLU A 62 7.18 8.25 -10.68
N ALA A 63 6.53 9.37 -10.32
CA ALA A 63 7.10 10.33 -9.40
C ALA A 63 7.41 9.74 -8.01
N ALA A 64 6.57 8.84 -7.52
CA ALA A 64 6.81 8.15 -6.25
C ALA A 64 7.97 7.14 -6.34
N LEU A 65 8.06 6.39 -7.44
CA LEU A 65 9.16 5.46 -7.69
C LEU A 65 10.52 6.17 -7.73
N ASP A 66 10.58 7.38 -8.30
CA ASP A 66 11.81 8.17 -8.38
C ASP A 66 12.22 8.80 -7.03
N GLN A 67 11.24 9.07 -6.16
CA GLN A 67 11.43 9.82 -4.91
C GLN A 67 11.47 8.95 -3.65
N ALA A 68 11.17 7.66 -3.75
CA ALA A 68 11.12 6.76 -2.62
C ALA A 68 12.16 5.65 -2.73
N ASP A 69 12.52 5.09 -1.59
CA ASP A 69 13.23 3.82 -1.53
C ASP A 69 12.22 2.66 -1.43
N VAL A 70 11.06 2.91 -0.82
CA VAL A 70 9.93 1.97 -0.74
C VAL A 70 8.62 2.69 -1.03
N VAL A 71 7.83 2.13 -1.95
CA VAL A 71 6.48 2.61 -2.28
C VAL A 71 5.47 1.55 -1.86
N VAL A 72 4.42 1.96 -1.15
CA VAL A 72 3.26 1.12 -0.84
C VAL A 72 2.06 1.63 -1.62
N LEU A 73 1.48 0.78 -2.46
CA LEU A 73 0.21 1.03 -3.13
C LEU A 73 -0.89 0.23 -2.44
N MET A 74 -1.84 0.93 -1.82
CA MET A 74 -3.05 0.31 -1.28
C MET A 74 -4.12 0.27 -2.37
N LYS A 75 -5.04 -0.71 -2.27
CA LYS A 75 -6.19 -0.84 -3.19
C LYS A 75 -5.76 -0.96 -4.66
N VAL A 76 -4.65 -1.65 -4.90
CA VAL A 76 -4.03 -1.76 -6.24
C VAL A 76 -4.93 -2.48 -7.26
N ALA A 77 -5.95 -3.20 -6.78
CA ALA A 77 -6.88 -3.97 -7.61
C ALA A 77 -7.42 -3.24 -8.85
N SER A 78 -7.86 -1.98 -8.71
CA SER A 78 -8.47 -1.23 -9.81
C SER A 78 -7.47 -0.73 -10.86
N VAL A 79 -6.17 -0.74 -10.55
CA VAL A 79 -5.11 -0.14 -11.37
C VAL A 79 -4.00 -1.13 -11.72
N TYR A 80 -4.15 -2.39 -11.32
CA TYR A 80 -3.10 -3.39 -11.38
C TYR A 80 -2.46 -3.56 -12.77
N PRO A 81 -3.20 -3.68 -13.89
CA PRO A 81 -2.59 -3.85 -15.20
C PRO A 81 -1.66 -2.69 -15.60
N ALA A 82 -2.05 -1.46 -15.24
CA ALA A 82 -1.27 -0.27 -15.53
C ALA A 82 -0.01 -0.20 -14.64
N VAL A 83 -0.16 -0.48 -13.35
CA VAL A 83 0.96 -0.56 -12.39
C VAL A 83 1.95 -1.64 -12.80
N TRP A 84 1.47 -2.83 -13.16
CA TRP A 84 2.32 -3.94 -13.57
C TRP A 84 3.18 -3.56 -14.78
N LYS A 85 2.60 -2.88 -15.78
CA LYS A 85 3.33 -2.39 -16.95
C LYS A 85 4.42 -1.38 -16.57
N THR A 86 4.13 -0.43 -15.68
CA THR A 86 5.14 0.52 -15.17
C THR A 86 6.26 -0.21 -14.43
N LEU A 87 5.94 -1.15 -13.55
CA LEU A 87 6.96 -1.94 -12.86
C LEU A 87 7.82 -2.76 -13.83
N GLN A 88 7.23 -3.29 -14.90
CA GLN A 88 7.96 -3.98 -15.95
C GLN A 88 8.97 -3.06 -16.64
N GLN A 89 8.54 -1.84 -17.01
CA GLN A 89 9.40 -0.85 -17.67
C GLN A 89 10.59 -0.43 -16.79
N HIS A 90 10.37 -0.34 -15.47
CA HIS A 90 11.39 0.01 -14.49
C HIS A 90 12.17 -1.20 -13.94
N GLN A 91 11.93 -2.43 -14.43
CA GLN A 91 12.53 -3.67 -13.93
C GLN A 91 12.33 -3.92 -12.42
N LEU A 92 11.18 -3.49 -11.88
CA LEU A 92 10.84 -3.59 -10.46
C LEU A 92 9.92 -4.78 -10.11
N LEU A 93 9.51 -5.60 -11.09
CA LEU A 93 8.60 -6.73 -10.86
C LEU A 93 9.15 -7.77 -9.86
N GLY A 94 10.46 -8.04 -9.88
CA GLY A 94 11.13 -8.91 -8.91
C GLY A 94 11.36 -8.26 -7.54
N HIS A 95 11.28 -6.93 -7.49
CA HIS A 95 11.42 -6.11 -6.26
C HIS A 95 10.07 -5.71 -5.66
N SER A 96 8.98 -6.34 -6.13
CA SER A 96 7.62 -6.03 -5.71
C SER A 96 6.99 -7.22 -4.99
N ARG A 97 6.32 -6.93 -3.87
CA ARG A 97 5.57 -7.88 -3.05
C ARG A 97 4.10 -7.52 -3.04
N LEU A 98 3.24 -8.44 -3.45
CA LEU A 98 1.79 -8.24 -3.42
C LEU A 98 1.18 -9.11 -2.33
N ILE A 99 0.33 -8.49 -1.50
CA ILE A 99 -0.37 -9.14 -0.41
C ILE A 99 -1.87 -8.91 -0.61
N VAL A 100 -2.61 -10.01 -0.62
CA VAL A 100 -4.07 -10.03 -0.69
C VAL A 100 -4.60 -10.44 0.67
N HIS A 101 -5.57 -9.68 1.20
CA HIS A 101 -6.29 -10.00 2.44
C HIS A 101 -5.35 -10.23 3.63
N ALA A 102 -4.34 -9.36 3.79
CA ALA A 102 -3.37 -9.41 4.89
C ALA A 102 -4.05 -9.67 6.24
N THR A 103 -3.54 -10.65 7.01
CA THR A 103 -4.03 -11.10 8.33
C THR A 103 -5.39 -11.81 8.34
N GLN A 104 -6.02 -12.01 7.19
CA GLN A 104 -7.27 -12.78 7.07
C GLN A 104 -6.99 -14.25 6.72
N ALA A 105 -8.01 -15.10 6.86
CA ALA A 105 -7.87 -16.54 6.65
C ALA A 105 -7.54 -16.93 5.20
N ASP A 106 -7.93 -16.11 4.23
CA ASP A 106 -7.72 -16.30 2.80
C ASP A 106 -6.57 -15.44 2.25
N GLN A 107 -5.62 -15.09 3.11
CA GLN A 107 -4.43 -14.33 2.73
C GLN A 107 -3.66 -14.99 1.58
N GLN A 108 -3.20 -14.18 0.63
CA GLN A 108 -2.30 -14.62 -0.44
C GLN A 108 -1.11 -13.70 -0.54
N LEU A 109 0.03 -14.25 -0.93
CA LEU A 109 1.29 -13.55 -0.97
C LEU A 109 2.06 -13.89 -2.25
N TYR A 110 2.51 -12.86 -2.94
CA TYR A 110 3.30 -12.96 -4.16
C TYR A 110 4.63 -12.25 -3.95
N HIS A 111 5.72 -13.01 -3.96
CA HIS A 111 7.07 -12.47 -3.78
C HIS A 111 7.67 -11.85 -5.05
N ASN A 112 7.06 -12.09 -6.20
CA ASN A 112 7.41 -11.44 -7.47
C ASN A 112 6.15 -11.35 -8.33
N LEU A 113 6.17 -10.44 -9.31
CA LEU A 113 5.03 -10.21 -10.19
C LEU A 113 5.26 -10.62 -11.65
N GLU A 114 6.44 -11.12 -12.01
CA GLU A 114 6.82 -11.39 -13.41
C GLU A 114 5.85 -12.31 -14.15
N ASN A 115 5.32 -13.33 -13.46
CA ASN A 115 4.42 -14.31 -14.03
C ASN A 115 2.93 -13.96 -13.89
N TYR A 116 2.60 -12.74 -13.43
CA TYR A 116 1.24 -12.35 -13.05
C TYR A 116 0.75 -11.07 -13.74
N PRO A 117 0.85 -10.90 -15.07
CA PRO A 117 0.44 -9.66 -15.75
C PRO A 117 -1.06 -9.35 -15.61
N ASP A 118 -1.91 -10.38 -15.57
CA ASP A 118 -3.37 -10.24 -15.66
C ASP A 118 -4.09 -10.66 -14.36
N LEU A 119 -3.38 -10.61 -13.23
CA LEU A 119 -3.91 -11.03 -11.94
C LEU A 119 -5.16 -10.24 -11.55
N GLN A 120 -6.24 -10.96 -11.27
CA GLN A 120 -7.49 -10.38 -10.77
C GLN A 120 -7.42 -10.24 -9.26
N LEU A 121 -7.50 -9.01 -8.78
CA LEU A 121 -7.24 -8.67 -7.38
C LEU A 121 -8.48 -8.14 -6.68
N PRO A 122 -8.75 -8.57 -5.44
CA PRO A 122 -9.84 -8.01 -4.63
C PRO A 122 -9.42 -6.67 -4.02
N TYR A 123 -10.39 -5.92 -3.49
CA TYR A 123 -10.20 -4.58 -2.93
C TYR A 123 -9.07 -4.50 -1.88
N PHE A 124 -8.98 -5.49 -0.97
CA PHE A 124 -7.96 -5.56 0.07
C PHE A 124 -6.64 -6.16 -0.45
N SER A 125 -6.16 -5.61 -1.57
CA SER A 125 -4.85 -5.92 -2.13
C SER A 125 -3.90 -4.74 -1.93
N LEU A 126 -2.70 -5.05 -1.47
CA LEU A 126 -1.64 -4.09 -1.16
C LEU A 126 -0.35 -4.53 -1.83
N LEU A 127 0.33 -3.59 -2.49
CA LEU A 127 1.58 -3.81 -3.19
C LEU A 127 2.69 -3.00 -2.53
N ILE A 128 3.80 -3.65 -2.18
CA ILE A 128 5.02 -3.03 -1.66
C ILE A 128 6.07 -3.13 -2.76
N ILE A 129 6.72 -2.01 -3.09
CA ILE A 129 7.70 -1.90 -4.16
C ILE A 129 8.98 -1.36 -3.56
N HIS A 130 10.06 -2.12 -3.64
CA HIS A 130 11.39 -1.68 -3.22
C HIS A 130 12.11 -1.06 -4.42
N CYS A 131 12.27 0.25 -4.41
CA CYS A 131 12.83 1.03 -5.53
C CYS A 131 14.36 1.16 -5.43
N GLY A 132 14.90 1.10 -4.21
CA GLY A 132 16.34 1.10 -3.96
C GLY A 132 17.00 -0.27 -4.22
N GLN A 133 18.27 -0.25 -4.66
CA GLN A 133 19.05 -1.48 -4.85
C GLN A 133 19.08 -2.30 -3.55
N SER A 134 18.83 -3.61 -3.67
CA SER A 134 18.88 -4.62 -2.61
C SER A 134 19.81 -4.24 -1.47
N ILE A 135 19.27 -4.28 -0.26
CA ILE A 135 20.03 -4.47 0.96
C ILE A 135 20.98 -5.65 0.69
N ARG A 136 22.27 -5.34 0.53
CA ARG A 136 23.37 -6.31 0.62
C ARG A 136 23.93 -6.25 2.03
#